data_AF-A0A3A9BT90-F1
#
_entry.id   AF-A0A3A9BT90-F1
#
_cell.length_a   1.000
_cell.length_b   1.000
_cell.length_c   1.000
_cell.angle_alpha   90.00
_cell.angle_beta   90.00
_cell.angle_gamma   90.00
#
_symmetry.space_group_name_H-M   'P 1'
#
loop_
_entity.id
_entity.type
_entity.pdbx_description
1 polymer ?
#
loop_
_entity_poly.entity_id
_entity_poly.type
_entity_poly.pdbx_seq_one_letter_code
_entity_poly.pdbx_strand_id
1 'polypeptide(L)' 'EQVYNVIDSRYRSGKPLIVTTNLTLEELQNPEDTAHARIYDRLTEMCTPVRITGENFRKARAREKMEQLKTLLNRKESL' A
#
# COMPACT_ATOMS: atom_id res chain seq x y z
N GLU A 1 15.19 13.46 -6.73
CA GLU A 1 14.39 12.22 -6.65
C GLU A 1 13.35 12.17 -7.76
N GLN A 2 13.12 11.00 -8.35
CA GLN A 2 12.10 10.83 -9.40
C GLN A 2 10.66 10.92 -8.86
N VAL A 3 10.41 10.44 -7.63
CA VAL A 3 9.07 10.44 -7.01
C VAL A 3 8.55 11.87 -6.81
N TYR A 4 9.38 12.76 -6.26
CA TYR A 4 9.04 14.17 -6.11
C TYR A 4 8.61 14.80 -7.45
N ASN A 5 9.36 14.57 -8.52
CA ASN A 5 9.07 15.15 -9.83
C ASN A 5 7.72 14.69 -10.39
N VAL A 6 7.36 13.42 -10.18
CA VAL A 6 6.05 12.88 -10.61
C VAL A 6 4.92 13.57 -9.85
N ILE A 7 5.07 13.72 -8.52
CA ILE A 7 4.05 14.32 -7.65
C ILE A 7 3.94 15.83 -7.92
N ASP A 8 5.06 16.55 -8.01
CA ASP A 8 5.08 17.98 -8.34
C ASP A 8 4.49 18.26 -9.72
N SER A 9 4.79 17.43 -10.73
CA SER A 9 4.21 17.57 -12.06
C SER A 9 2.69 17.38 -12.04
N ARG A 10 2.17 16.36 -11.34
CA ARG A 10 0.72 16.13 -11.21
C ARG A 10 0.03 17.27 -10.47
N TYR A 11 0.61 17.70 -9.35
CA TYR A 11 0.17 18.85 -8.57
C TYR A 11 0.04 20.10 -9.44
N ARG A 12 1.11 20.49 -10.14
CA ARG A 12 1.12 21.69 -11.00
C ARG A 12 0.13 21.60 -12.16
N SER A 13 -0.08 20.39 -12.69
CA SER A 13 -1.03 20.17 -13.78
C SER A 13 -2.49 20.04 -13.33
N GLY A 14 -2.77 20.02 -12.02
CA GLY A 14 -4.11 19.82 -11.47
C GLY A 14 -4.75 18.47 -11.83
N LYS A 15 -3.94 17.49 -12.24
CA LYS A 15 -4.44 16.16 -12.65
C LYS A 15 -4.59 15.25 -11.45
N PRO A 16 -5.65 14.43 -11.39
CA PRO A 16 -5.88 13.53 -10.27
C PRO A 16 -4.75 12.50 -10.13
N LEU A 17 -4.53 12.07 -8.88
CA LEU A 17 -3.55 11.08 -8.48
C LEU A 17 -4.15 10.18 -7.39
N ILE A 18 -3.94 8.88 -7.50
CA ILE A 18 -4.27 7.90 -6.45
C ILE A 18 -2.96 7.36 -5.91
N VAL A 19 -2.79 7.40 -4.58
CA VAL A 19 -1.58 6.93 -3.90
C VAL A 19 -1.97 5.90 -2.85
N THR A 20 -1.24 4.80 -2.81
CA THR A 20 -1.28 3.83 -1.72
C THR A 20 0.04 3.86 -0.99
N THR A 21 0.01 3.94 0.33
CA THR A 21 1.19 3.91 1.18
C THR A 21 0.97 2.98 2.36
N ASN A 22 2.06 2.43 2.89
CA ASN A 22 2.06 1.66 4.13
C ASN A 22 2.25 2.55 5.36
N LEU A 23 2.46 3.85 5.16
CA LEU A 23 2.59 4.83 6.22
C LEU A 23 1.22 5.14 6.83
N THR A 24 1.22 5.31 8.14
CA THR A 24 0.13 5.87 8.91
C THR A 24 -0.04 7.36 8.62
N LEU A 25 -1.20 7.91 8.98
CA LEU A 25 -1.44 9.34 8.86
C LEU A 25 -0.46 10.16 9.71
N GLU A 26 -0.05 9.63 10.87
CA GLU A 26 0.90 10.28 11.77
C GLU A 26 2.31 10.35 11.14
N GLU A 27 2.77 9.28 10.50
CA GLU A 27 4.06 9.27 9.79
C GLU A 27 4.06 10.22 8.58
N LEU A 28 2.91 10.39 7.90
CA LEU A 28 2.78 11.38 6.83
C LEU A 28 2.83 12.82 7.34
N GLN A 29 2.32 13.07 8.55
CA GLN A 29 2.32 14.40 9.18
C GLN A 29 3.68 14.74 9.84
N ASN A 30 4.48 13.72 10.18
CA ASN A 30 5.76 13.87 10.86
C ASN A 30 6.92 13.25 10.04
N PRO A 31 7.27 13.84 8.88
CA PRO A 31 8.35 13.36 8.04
C PRO A 31 9.73 13.51 8.71
N GLU A 32 10.60 12.51 8.54
CA GLU A 32 11.97 12.53 9.10
C GLU A 32 12.91 13.49 8.36
N ASP A 33 12.65 13.76 7.07
CA ASP A 33 13.48 14.66 6.26
C ASP A 33 12.67 15.65 5.41
N THR A 34 13.35 16.69 4.93
CA THR A 34 12.76 17.77 4.13
C THR A 34 12.32 17.31 2.73
N ALA A 35 12.88 16.23 2.19
CA ALA A 35 12.49 15.73 0.88
C ALA A 35 11.09 15.10 0.95
N HIS A 36 10.89 14.22 1.93
CA HIS A 36 9.60 13.60 2.25
C HIS A 36 8.58 14.64 2.69
N ALA A 37 8.96 15.65 3.49
CA ALA A 37 8.05 16.71 3.89
C ALA A 37 7.38 17.42 2.71
N ARG A 38 8.15 17.75 1.67
CA ARG A 38 7.61 18.40 0.46
C ARG A 38 6.69 17.49 -0.36
N ILE A 39 6.93 16.18 -0.31
CA ILE A 39 6.09 15.20 -0.98
C ILE A 39 4.76 15.05 -0.21
N TYR A 40 4.83 14.83 1.09
CA TYR A 40 3.67 14.53 1.92
C TYR A 40 2.72 15.72 1.99
N ASP A 41 3.23 16.96 2.10
CA ASP A 41 2.44 18.19 2.10
C ASP A 41 1.51 18.28 0.87
N ARG A 42 2.06 18.01 -0.32
CA ARG A 42 1.29 18.00 -1.58
C ARG A 42 0.30 16.86 -1.67
N LEU A 43 0.67 15.68 -1.16
CA LEU A 43 -0.25 14.55 -1.11
C LEU A 43 -1.41 14.81 -0.16
N THR A 44 -1.17 15.42 1.00
CA THR A 44 -2.22 15.76 1.95
C THR A 44 -3.14 16.88 1.45
N GLU A 45 -2.65 17.77 0.59
CA GLU A 45 -3.47 18.78 -0.08
C GLU A 45 -4.32 18.16 -1.20
N MET A 46 -3.70 17.33 -2.07
CA MET A 46 -4.37 16.77 -3.25
C MET A 46 -5.29 15.58 -2.96
N CYS A 47 -5.02 14.80 -1.91
CA CYS A 47 -5.65 13.51 -1.68
C CYS A 47 -6.37 13.49 -0.32
N THR A 48 -7.58 12.95 -0.30
CA THR A 48 -8.28 12.61 0.95
C THR A 48 -7.77 11.27 1.48
N PRO A 49 -7.25 11.20 2.72
CA PRO A 49 -6.72 9.95 3.27
C PRO A 49 -7.83 8.95 3.56
N VAL A 50 -7.62 7.69 3.15
CA VAL A 50 -8.52 6.56 3.45
C VAL A 50 -7.71 5.47 4.14
N ARG A 51 -8.06 5.16 5.40
CA ARG A 51 -7.39 4.12 6.17
C ARG A 51 -8.00 2.75 5.85
N ILE A 52 -7.19 1.88 5.27
CA ILE A 52 -7.57 0.48 5.03
C ILE A 52 -7.06 -0.36 6.20
N THR A 53 -7.98 -0.98 6.93
CA THR A 53 -7.68 -1.94 7.99
C THR A 53 -8.15 -3.33 7.58
N GLY A 54 -7.44 -4.38 8.02
CA GLY A 54 -7.79 -5.76 7.70
C GLY A 54 -6.60 -6.71 7.75
N GLU A 55 -6.89 -8.00 7.65
CA GLU A 55 -5.84 -9.02 7.58
C GLU A 55 -5.09 -8.98 6.24
N ASN A 56 -3.83 -9.40 6.26
CA ASN A 56 -3.04 -9.49 5.04
C ASN A 56 -3.60 -10.61 4.13
N PHE A 57 -4.28 -10.22 3.06
CA PHE A 57 -4.84 -11.15 2.08
C PHE A 57 -3.83 -12.15 1.52
N ARG A 58 -2.54 -11.79 1.43
CA ARG A 58 -1.49 -12.74 1.00
C ARG A 58 -1.28 -13.87 2.00
N LYS A 59 -1.37 -13.58 3.31
CA LYS A 59 -1.28 -14.60 4.37
C LYS A 59 -2.51 -15.50 4.36
N ALA A 60 -3.71 -14.94 4.17
CA ALA A 60 -4.94 -15.72 4.04
C ALA A 60 -4.86 -16.71 2.86
N ARG A 61 -4.50 -16.20 1.67
CA ARG A 61 -4.32 -17.05 0.47
C ARG A 61 -3.22 -18.11 0.64
N ALA A 62 -2.14 -17.80 1.35
CA ALA A 62 -1.09 -18.78 1.61
C ALA A 62 -1.59 -19.94 2.48
N ARG A 63 -2.42 -19.65 3.49
CA ARG A 63 -3.08 -20.67 4.33
C ARG A 63 -4.03 -21.53 3.48
N GLU A 64 -4.87 -20.92 2.65
CA GLU A 64 -5.78 -21.64 1.75
C GLU A 64 -5.04 -22.60 0.82
N LYS A 65 -3.94 -22.16 0.21
CA LYS A 65 -3.09 -23.01 -0.65
C LYS A 65 -2.50 -24.20 0.11
N MET A 66 -2.10 -24.00 1.37
CA MET A 66 -1.57 -25.08 2.21
C MET A 66 -2.66 -26.11 2.54
N GLU A 67 -3.88 -25.68 2.85
CA GLU A 67 -5.00 -26.58 3.11
C GLU A 67 -5.41 -27.38 1.86
N GLN A 68 -5.39 -26.74 0.69
CA GLN A 68 -5.58 -27.44 -0.58
C GLN A 68 -4.52 -28.51 -0.82
N LEU A 69 -3.24 -28.20 -0.54
CA LEU A 69 -2.16 -29.17 -0.67
C LEU A 69 -2.33 -30.37 0.27
N LYS A 70 -2.69 -30.14 1.55
CA LYS A 70 -2.96 -31.22 2.51
C LYS A 70 -4.08 -32.15 2.02
N THR A 71 -5.14 -31.57 1.46
CA THR A 71 -6.26 -32.35 0.91
C THR A 71 -5.83 -33.23 -0.26
N LEU A 72 -4.98 -32.72 -1.15
CA LEU A 72 -4.45 -33.48 -2.29
C LEU A 72 -3.53 -34.62 -1.84
N LEU A 73 -2.70 -34.40 -0.82
CA LEU A 73 -1.80 -35.42 -0.27
C LEU A 73 -2.58 -36.54 0.41
N ASN A 74 -3.54 -36.22 1.27
CA ASN A 74 -4.37 -37.22 1.97
C ASN A 74 -5.18 -38.09 0.99
N ARG A 75 -5.64 -37.53 -0.13
CA ARG A 75 -6.36 -38.29 -1.16
C ARG A 75 -5.48 -39.32 -1.86
N LYS A 76 -4.16 -39.08 -1.94
CA LYS A 76 -3.20 -39.97 -2.59
C LYS A 76 -2.78 -41.14 -1.70
N GLU A 77 -2.87 -41.00 -0.37
CA GLU A 77 -2.63 -42.09 0.59
C GLU A 77 -3.84 -43.03 0.76
N SER A 78 -5.02 -42.62 0.28
CA SER A 78 -6.26 -43.39 0.37
C SER A 78 -6.59 -44.20 -0.90
N LEU A 79 -5.70 -44.21 -1.89
CA LEU A 79 -5.77 -44.96 -3.16
C LEU A 79 -4.63 -45.97 -3.23
#